data_AF-A0A0F7FVP8-F1
#
_entry.id   AF-A0A0F7FVP8-F1
#
_cell.length_a   1.000
_cell.length_b   1.000
_cell.length_c   1.000
_cell.angle_alpha   90.00
_cell.angle_beta   90.00
_cell.angle_gamma   90.00
#
_symmetry.space_group_name_H-M   'P 1'
#
loop_
_entity.id
_entity.type
_entity.pdbx_description
1 polymer ?
#
loop_
_entity_poly.entity_id
_entity_poly.type
_entity_poly.pdbx_seq_one_letter_code
_entity_poly.pdbx_strand_id
1 'polypeptide(L)'
;MAGKGAGRKALDTVKEFIHRLVHGEDEDRIDSDLHALGDPRTALVLEPLRWLIKAIETEGRDPYKVIVLEQVPTVLPLWDVYAKVLRGGEGRLQGVKYEAECWVLKTEQFGVPQTRNRAVLVARRPGHGAIEPLRTTHMSFGRRRDTSPEGIPGVSGSKLPWLSMAAALEAASKAKDSPVDVSRLRTDGAIRFFVVSNYGSGGDPKNRGRRTSSQPAFTVTGKISRNKVYKSLADYDADKPDRFTIPESGVLQTFPHNFPWSGKDQAQQVGNAVPPRLGMHVLSTVLRGKAPSEEELAAAATWPAVPGTTTEALRVIGCGDESRCPPGSHKVSAVRPESAL
;
A
#
# COMPACT_ATOMS: atom_id res chain seq x y z
N MET A 1 9.31 20.70 -1.01
CA MET A 1 10.31 20.90 -2.06
C MET A 1 10.57 19.56 -2.75
N ALA A 2 10.58 19.54 -4.08
CA ALA A 2 10.87 18.37 -4.89
C ALA A 2 12.37 18.02 -4.79
N GLY A 3 12.70 16.74 -4.57
CA GLY A 3 14.06 16.23 -4.47
C GLY A 3 14.81 16.37 -5.79
N LYS A 4 15.67 17.37 -5.88
CA LYS A 4 16.56 17.66 -7.02
C LYS A 4 17.71 16.62 -7.12
N GLY A 5 17.44 15.45 -7.70
CA GLY A 5 18.49 14.56 -8.24
C GLY A 5 19.14 13.54 -7.30
N ALA A 6 19.14 13.76 -5.98
CA ALA A 6 19.71 12.81 -5.01
C ALA A 6 19.03 11.43 -5.05
N GLY A 7 17.69 11.40 -5.14
CA GLY A 7 16.92 10.14 -5.21
C GLY A 7 17.12 9.35 -6.50
N ARG A 8 17.47 10.01 -7.61
CA ARG A 8 17.72 9.33 -8.91
C ARG A 8 19.11 8.69 -8.94
N LYS A 9 20.13 9.39 -8.43
CA LYS A 9 21.47 8.82 -8.23
C LYS A 9 21.44 7.62 -7.29
N ALA A 10 20.74 7.74 -6.15
CA ALA A 10 20.56 6.63 -5.22
C ALA A 10 19.88 5.42 -5.89
N LEU A 11 18.86 5.64 -6.73
CA LEU A 11 18.19 4.56 -7.46
C LEU A 11 19.12 3.84 -8.44
N ASP A 12 19.96 4.58 -9.18
CA ASP A 12 20.91 3.97 -10.12
C ASP A 12 22.01 3.18 -9.40
N THR A 13 22.49 3.67 -8.26
CA THR A 13 23.42 2.90 -7.41
C THR A 13 22.76 1.64 -6.84
N VAL A 14 21.49 1.70 -6.43
CA VAL A 14 20.76 0.53 -5.91
C VAL A 14 20.55 -0.54 -6.98
N LYS A 15 20.36 -0.16 -8.25
CA LYS A 15 20.26 -1.13 -9.35
C LYS A 15 21.55 -1.94 -9.51
N GLU A 16 22.71 -1.31 -9.33
CA GLU A 16 24.00 -1.98 -9.39
C GLU A 16 24.12 -3.04 -8.30
N PHE A 17 23.67 -2.75 -7.08
CA PHE A 17 23.69 -3.71 -5.98
C PHE A 17 22.83 -4.95 -6.21
N ILE A 18 21.74 -4.85 -6.97
CA ILE A 18 20.98 -6.04 -7.39
C ILE A 18 21.88 -6.96 -8.20
N HIS A 19 22.58 -6.42 -9.20
CA HIS A 19 23.45 -7.24 -10.04
C HIS A 19 24.63 -7.80 -9.25
N ARG A 20 25.29 -7.00 -8.39
CA ARG A 20 26.35 -7.47 -7.50
C ARG A 20 25.90 -8.65 -6.63
N LEU A 21 24.73 -8.53 -5.99
CA LEU A 21 24.14 -9.59 -5.17
C LEU A 21 23.88 -10.86 -6.00
N VAL A 22 23.28 -10.73 -7.18
CA VAL A 22 22.94 -11.87 -8.06
C VAL A 22 24.20 -12.55 -8.60
N HIS A 23 25.25 -11.81 -8.90
CA HIS A 23 26.52 -12.36 -9.40
C HIS A 23 27.42 -12.90 -8.28
N GLY A 24 26.95 -12.90 -7.03
CA GLY A 24 27.63 -13.52 -5.90
C GLY A 24 28.80 -12.72 -5.35
N GLU A 25 28.75 -11.40 -5.47
CA GLU A 25 29.64 -10.57 -4.67
C GLU A 25 29.35 -10.75 -3.17
N ASP A 26 30.41 -10.63 -2.38
CA ASP A 26 30.38 -10.72 -0.93
C ASP A 26 29.34 -9.76 -0.31
N GLU A 27 28.43 -10.33 0.49
CA GLU A 27 27.29 -9.58 1.03
C GLU A 27 27.70 -8.57 2.10
N ASP A 28 28.76 -8.83 2.88
CA ASP A 28 29.31 -7.89 3.87
C ASP A 28 29.86 -6.64 3.19
N ARG A 29 30.51 -6.82 2.03
CA ARG A 29 30.95 -5.71 1.17
C ARG A 29 29.77 -4.93 0.58
N ILE A 30 28.75 -5.62 0.09
CA ILE A 30 27.51 -4.97 -0.40
C ILE A 30 26.87 -4.12 0.70
N ASP A 31 26.74 -4.66 1.91
CA ASP A 31 26.15 -3.96 3.05
C ASP A 31 26.99 -2.75 3.49
N SER A 32 28.32 -2.89 3.49
CA SER A 32 29.24 -1.80 3.79
C SER A 32 29.07 -0.62 2.82
N ASP A 33 29.03 -0.90 1.51
CA ASP A 33 28.85 0.13 0.49
C ASP A 33 27.45 0.75 0.53
N LEU A 34 26.40 -0.05 0.82
CA LEU A 34 25.04 0.46 1.01
C LEU A 34 24.94 1.38 2.22
N HIS A 35 25.61 1.04 3.32
CA HIS A 35 25.65 1.88 4.52
C HIS A 35 26.31 3.24 4.24
N ALA A 36 27.34 3.26 3.37
CA ALA A 36 27.99 4.48 2.92
C ALA A 36 27.08 5.40 2.09
N LEU A 37 25.95 4.91 1.55
CA LEU A 37 24.96 5.74 0.85
C LEU A 37 24.06 6.58 1.78
N GLY A 38 24.19 6.39 3.09
CA GLY A 38 23.63 7.27 4.12
C GLY A 38 22.33 6.78 4.77
N ASP A 39 21.29 6.41 4.01
CA ASP A 39 20.06 5.86 4.60
C ASP A 39 20.13 4.33 4.69
N PRO A 40 20.28 3.74 5.88
CA PRO A 40 20.40 2.29 6.04
C PRO A 40 19.16 1.54 5.56
N ARG A 41 18.00 2.21 5.46
CA ARG A 41 16.76 1.59 4.97
C ARG A 41 16.79 1.32 3.47
N THR A 42 17.69 1.98 2.73
CA THR A 42 17.86 1.72 1.30
C THR A 42 18.33 0.30 1.04
N ALA A 43 19.11 -0.30 1.94
CA ALA A 43 19.55 -1.69 1.84
C ALA A 43 18.37 -2.68 1.88
N LEU A 44 17.29 -2.35 2.61
CA LEU A 44 16.12 -3.22 2.77
C LEU A 44 15.41 -3.55 1.45
N VAL A 45 15.70 -2.77 0.40
CA VAL A 45 15.14 -3.03 -0.93
C VAL A 45 15.70 -4.30 -1.56
N LEU A 46 16.89 -4.76 -1.15
CA LEU A 46 17.53 -5.99 -1.63
C LEU A 46 17.02 -7.24 -0.90
N GLU A 47 16.49 -7.08 0.31
CA GLU A 47 16.06 -8.19 1.16
C GLU A 47 15.13 -9.19 0.46
N PRO A 48 14.09 -8.77 -0.30
CA PRO A 48 13.25 -9.73 -1.01
C PRO A 48 14.03 -10.67 -1.94
N LEU A 49 15.12 -10.18 -2.55
CA LEU A 49 15.96 -10.98 -3.42
C LEU A 49 16.91 -11.88 -2.62
N ARG A 50 17.48 -11.40 -1.51
CA ARG A 50 18.24 -12.23 -0.57
C ARG A 50 17.42 -13.40 -0.06
N TRP A 51 16.16 -13.16 0.34
CA TRP A 51 15.24 -14.22 0.78
C TRP A 51 14.96 -15.24 -0.32
N LEU A 52 14.78 -14.79 -1.57
CA LEU A 52 14.60 -15.68 -2.71
C LEU A 52 15.86 -16.53 -2.96
N ILE A 53 17.03 -15.89 -3.04
CA ILE A 53 18.31 -16.56 -3.28
C ILE A 53 18.56 -17.60 -2.18
N LYS A 54 18.40 -17.22 -0.91
CA LYS A 54 18.53 -18.14 0.22
C LYS A 54 17.56 -19.32 0.11
N ALA A 55 16.32 -19.10 -0.33
CA ALA A 55 15.36 -20.18 -0.54
C ALA A 55 15.77 -21.12 -1.68
N ILE A 56 16.42 -20.62 -2.74
CA ILE A 56 16.97 -21.42 -3.85
C ILE A 56 18.19 -22.23 -3.38
N GLU A 57 19.07 -21.61 -2.60
CA GLU A 57 20.33 -22.22 -2.14
C GLU A 57 20.13 -23.21 -0.96
N THR A 58 18.97 -23.18 -0.30
CA THR A 58 18.66 -24.10 0.80
C THR A 58 18.26 -25.48 0.27
N GLU A 59 19.06 -26.50 0.56
CA GLU A 59 18.75 -27.89 0.19
C GLU A 59 17.37 -28.33 0.73
N GLY A 60 16.60 -29.02 -0.11
CA GLY A 60 15.27 -29.52 0.25
C GLY A 60 14.17 -28.46 0.33
N ARG A 61 14.43 -27.21 -0.08
CA ARG A 61 13.43 -26.14 -0.11
C ARG A 61 13.09 -25.74 -1.55
N ASP A 62 11.80 -25.67 -1.85
CA ASP A 62 11.33 -25.10 -3.10
C ASP A 62 11.46 -23.57 -3.11
N PRO A 63 11.86 -22.95 -4.24
CA PRO A 63 11.76 -21.52 -4.44
C PRO A 63 10.31 -21.03 -4.31
N TYR A 64 10.13 -19.74 -3.99
CA TYR A 64 8.79 -19.15 -3.90
C TYR A 64 8.04 -19.31 -5.22
N LYS A 65 6.82 -19.85 -5.20
CA LYS A 65 6.00 -20.04 -6.42
C LYS A 65 5.54 -18.72 -7.02
N VAL A 66 5.26 -17.75 -6.13
CA VAL A 66 4.74 -16.42 -6.43
C VAL A 66 5.45 -15.40 -5.54
N ILE A 67 5.82 -14.26 -6.11
CA ILE A 67 6.42 -13.11 -5.44
C ILE A 67 5.56 -11.88 -5.77
N VAL A 68 5.19 -11.10 -4.77
CA VAL A 68 4.47 -9.83 -4.96
C VAL A 68 5.14 -8.78 -4.08
N LEU A 69 5.69 -7.74 -4.71
CA LEU A 69 6.34 -6.62 -4.03
C LEU A 69 5.58 -5.34 -4.33
N GLU A 70 5.28 -4.56 -3.30
CA GLU A 70 4.60 -3.27 -3.43
C GLU A 70 5.49 -2.13 -2.90
N GLN A 71 5.44 -0.99 -3.59
CA GLN A 71 6.01 0.26 -3.09
C GLN A 71 5.34 1.48 -3.73
N VAL A 72 5.76 2.68 -3.31
CA VAL A 72 5.44 3.95 -3.96
C VAL A 72 6.01 3.99 -5.39
N PRO A 73 5.40 4.78 -6.30
CA PRO A 73 5.73 4.72 -7.74
C PRO A 73 7.19 4.97 -8.12
N THR A 74 7.95 5.67 -7.27
CA THR A 74 9.36 5.99 -7.53
C THR A 74 10.27 4.76 -7.58
N VAL A 75 9.82 3.61 -7.06
CA VAL A 75 10.58 2.35 -7.11
C VAL A 75 10.54 1.69 -8.49
N LEU A 76 9.63 2.11 -9.39
CA LEU A 76 9.34 1.36 -10.62
C LEU A 76 10.60 0.99 -11.44
N PRO A 77 11.58 1.89 -11.66
CA PRO A 77 12.77 1.52 -12.43
C PRO A 77 13.64 0.46 -11.75
N LEU A 78 13.51 0.28 -10.43
CA LEU A 78 14.14 -0.82 -9.71
C LEU A 78 13.37 -2.13 -9.88
N TRP A 79 12.03 -2.06 -9.88
CA TRP A 79 11.18 -3.22 -10.18
C TRP A 79 11.45 -3.75 -11.58
N ASP A 80 11.71 -2.88 -12.56
CA ASP A 80 12.12 -3.29 -13.89
C ASP A 80 13.44 -4.11 -13.88
N VAL A 81 14.38 -3.79 -13.00
CA VAL A 81 15.63 -4.56 -12.84
C VAL A 81 15.36 -5.90 -12.15
N TYR A 82 14.57 -5.91 -11.07
CA TYR A 82 14.09 -7.14 -10.43
C TYR A 82 13.43 -8.08 -11.44
N ALA A 83 12.50 -7.57 -12.25
CA ALA A 83 11.80 -8.36 -13.25
C ALA A 83 12.76 -8.96 -14.29
N LYS A 84 13.79 -8.22 -14.72
CA LYS A 84 14.81 -8.75 -15.64
C LYS A 84 15.63 -9.88 -15.02
N VAL A 85 16.13 -9.69 -13.80
CA VAL A 85 16.87 -10.73 -13.05
C VAL A 85 16.01 -11.99 -12.87
N LEU A 86 14.77 -11.82 -12.43
CA LEU A 86 13.82 -12.91 -12.21
C LEU A 86 13.48 -13.68 -13.49
N ARG A 87 13.33 -12.99 -14.63
CA ARG A 87 13.12 -13.63 -15.95
C ARG A 87 14.38 -14.33 -16.46
N GLY A 88 15.56 -13.76 -16.19
CA GLY A 88 16.85 -14.30 -16.62
C GLY A 88 17.27 -15.55 -15.85
N GLY A 89 17.02 -15.59 -14.54
CA GLY A 89 17.45 -16.69 -13.66
C GLY A 89 18.97 -16.79 -13.53
N GLU A 90 19.68 -15.68 -13.73
CA GLU A 90 21.14 -15.62 -13.78
C GLU A 90 21.81 -15.70 -12.40
N GLY A 91 23.10 -16.04 -12.38
CA GLY A 91 23.93 -16.07 -11.17
C GLY A 91 23.35 -16.96 -10.07
N ARG A 92 23.21 -16.41 -8.87
CA ARG A 92 22.68 -17.09 -7.67
C ARG A 92 21.22 -17.51 -7.76
N LEU A 93 20.49 -17.15 -8.82
CA LEU A 93 19.18 -17.73 -9.10
C LEU A 93 19.29 -19.15 -9.72
N GLN A 94 20.48 -19.61 -10.11
CA GLN A 94 20.75 -20.99 -10.54
C GLN A 94 19.80 -21.50 -11.64
N GLY A 95 19.44 -20.64 -12.60
CA GLY A 95 18.51 -20.98 -13.68
C GLY A 95 17.03 -21.00 -13.27
N VAL A 96 16.70 -20.69 -12.02
CA VAL A 96 15.31 -20.49 -11.57
C VAL A 96 14.75 -19.22 -12.19
N LYS A 97 13.76 -19.38 -13.06
CA LYS A 97 13.10 -18.29 -13.78
C LYS A 97 11.69 -18.03 -13.28
N TYR A 98 11.23 -16.81 -13.52
CA TYR A 98 9.89 -16.34 -13.29
C TYR A 98 9.35 -15.60 -14.51
N GLU A 99 8.06 -15.76 -14.79
CA GLU A 99 7.29 -14.71 -15.44
C GLU A 99 7.20 -13.54 -14.45
N ALA A 100 7.51 -12.31 -14.87
CA ALA A 100 7.48 -11.15 -13.99
C ALA A 100 6.85 -9.97 -14.70
N GLU A 101 6.04 -9.17 -14.02
CA GLU A 101 5.37 -7.98 -14.56
C GLU A 101 5.40 -6.83 -13.54
N CYS A 102 5.47 -5.59 -14.04
CA CYS A 102 5.52 -4.38 -13.22
C CYS A 102 4.41 -3.40 -13.61
N TRP A 103 3.67 -2.90 -12.64
CA TRP A 103 2.56 -1.98 -12.89
C TRP A 103 2.56 -0.81 -11.91
N VAL A 104 2.12 0.37 -12.38
CA VAL A 104 1.68 1.46 -11.50
C VAL A 104 0.15 1.49 -11.48
N LEU A 105 -0.41 1.10 -10.33
CA LEU A 105 -1.84 0.95 -10.12
C LEU A 105 -2.42 2.19 -9.46
N LYS A 106 -3.51 2.72 -10.02
CA LYS A 106 -4.32 3.78 -9.42
C LYS A 106 -5.46 3.14 -8.63
N THR A 107 -5.47 3.32 -7.33
CA THR A 107 -6.35 2.55 -6.44
C THR A 107 -7.83 2.81 -6.68
N GLU A 108 -8.20 4.01 -7.12
CA GLU A 108 -9.59 4.33 -7.43
C GLU A 108 -10.14 3.52 -8.60
N GLN A 109 -9.28 3.03 -9.49
CA GLN A 109 -9.68 2.15 -10.61
C GLN A 109 -10.01 0.72 -10.17
N PHE A 110 -9.82 0.41 -8.89
CA PHE A 110 -10.11 -0.88 -8.27
C PHE A 110 -11.18 -0.76 -7.17
N GLY A 111 -11.95 0.33 -7.15
CA GLY A 111 -13.01 0.56 -6.16
C GLY A 111 -12.51 0.99 -4.78
N VAL A 112 -11.30 1.55 -4.69
CA VAL A 112 -10.84 2.21 -3.47
C VAL A 112 -11.34 3.66 -3.48
N PRO A 113 -12.03 4.18 -2.45
CA PRO A 113 -12.63 5.53 -2.44
C PRO A 113 -11.56 6.62 -2.18
N GLN A 114 -10.44 6.52 -2.87
CA GLN A 114 -9.24 7.32 -2.69
C GLN A 114 -8.37 7.28 -3.94
N THR A 115 -7.74 8.42 -4.27
CA THR A 115 -6.65 8.45 -5.24
C THR A 115 -5.31 8.15 -4.57
N ARG A 116 -4.72 7.00 -4.88
CA ARG A 116 -3.38 6.58 -4.42
C ARG A 116 -2.76 5.74 -5.53
N ASN A 117 -1.49 6.02 -5.84
CA ASN A 117 -0.75 5.25 -6.85
C ASN A 117 0.24 4.33 -6.15
N ARG A 118 0.38 3.09 -6.63
CA ARG A 118 1.34 2.11 -6.15
C ARG A 118 2.01 1.35 -7.28
N ALA A 119 3.33 1.20 -7.17
CA ALA A 119 4.10 0.32 -8.02
C ALA A 119 4.07 -1.09 -7.43
N VAL A 120 3.74 -2.07 -8.26
CA VAL A 120 3.71 -3.47 -7.88
C VAL A 120 4.57 -4.26 -8.87
N LEU A 121 5.45 -5.10 -8.35
CA LEU A 121 6.08 -6.18 -9.09
C LEU A 121 5.39 -7.49 -8.72
N VAL A 122 4.97 -8.24 -9.71
CA VAL A 122 4.43 -9.59 -9.56
C VAL A 122 5.33 -10.55 -10.32
N ALA A 123 5.66 -11.68 -9.72
CA ALA A 123 6.42 -12.73 -10.39
C ALA A 123 5.89 -14.11 -10.04
N ARG A 124 5.89 -15.03 -11.02
CA ARG A 124 5.34 -16.37 -10.90
C ARG A 124 6.17 -17.39 -11.69
N ARG A 125 6.39 -18.57 -11.12
CA ARG A 125 7.12 -19.66 -11.79
C ARG A 125 6.44 -20.06 -13.13
N PRO A 126 7.18 -20.28 -14.24
CA PRO A 126 6.64 -20.54 -15.59
C PRO A 126 5.67 -21.74 -15.75
N GLY A 127 5.50 -22.59 -14.74
CA GLY A 127 4.52 -23.69 -14.74
C GLY A 127 3.13 -23.33 -14.20
N HIS A 128 2.93 -22.10 -13.68
CA HIS A 128 1.66 -21.68 -13.08
C HIS A 128 0.82 -20.78 -14.00
N GLY A 129 1.13 -20.76 -15.31
CA GLY A 129 0.47 -19.94 -16.34
C GLY A 129 1.06 -18.53 -16.49
N ALA A 130 0.56 -17.77 -17.47
CA ALA A 130 0.96 -16.38 -17.74
C ALA A 130 0.31 -15.36 -16.78
N ILE A 131 1.06 -14.32 -16.41
CA ILE A 131 0.54 -13.24 -15.56
C ILE A 131 -0.35 -12.33 -16.42
N GLU A 132 -1.66 -12.50 -16.27
CA GLU A 132 -2.63 -11.65 -16.96
C GLU A 132 -2.59 -10.20 -16.44
N PRO A 133 -2.74 -9.19 -17.34
CA PRO A 133 -2.85 -7.81 -16.93
C PRO A 133 -4.03 -7.58 -15.96
N LEU A 134 -3.81 -6.77 -14.92
CA LEU A 134 -4.86 -6.41 -13.99
C LEU A 134 -5.97 -5.61 -14.69
N ARG A 135 -7.17 -6.19 -14.72
CA ARG A 135 -8.37 -5.53 -15.24
C ARG A 135 -8.90 -4.54 -14.20
N THR A 136 -8.88 -3.26 -14.53
CA THR A 136 -9.50 -2.21 -13.71
C THR A 136 -11.02 -2.32 -13.76
N THR A 137 -11.68 -2.24 -12.61
CA THR A 137 -13.14 -2.32 -12.48
C THR A 137 -13.82 -0.96 -12.51
N HIS A 138 -13.10 0.10 -12.13
CA HIS A 138 -13.62 1.47 -11.99
C HIS A 138 -12.89 2.46 -12.91
N MET A 139 -13.55 3.57 -13.23
CA MET A 139 -12.98 4.68 -13.98
C MET A 139 -11.90 5.41 -13.16
N SER A 140 -10.87 5.94 -13.82
CA SER A 140 -9.88 6.78 -13.14
C SER A 140 -10.47 8.13 -12.74
N PHE A 141 -10.11 8.65 -11.58
CA PHE A 141 -10.47 10.01 -11.19
C PHE A 141 -9.63 11.03 -11.95
N GLY A 142 -10.27 12.07 -12.49
CA GLY A 142 -9.58 13.17 -13.19
C GLY A 142 -10.25 14.51 -12.91
N ARG A 143 -9.46 15.51 -12.51
CA ARG A 143 -9.92 16.85 -12.07
C ARG A 143 -10.83 17.62 -13.05
N ARG A 144 -10.84 17.25 -14.34
CA ARG A 144 -11.73 17.86 -15.36
C ARG A 144 -13.12 17.20 -15.43
N ARG A 145 -13.33 16.06 -14.75
CA ARG A 145 -14.60 15.35 -14.63
C ARG A 145 -15.08 15.47 -13.19
N ASP A 146 -15.45 16.70 -12.80
CA ASP A 146 -16.02 17.00 -11.47
C ASP A 146 -17.51 16.61 -11.37
N THR A 147 -18.11 16.10 -12.44
CA THR A 147 -19.46 15.57 -12.42
C THR A 147 -19.47 14.17 -11.82
N SER A 148 -20.15 14.03 -10.67
CA SER A 148 -20.57 12.75 -10.11
C SER A 148 -21.15 11.87 -11.23
N PRO A 149 -20.74 10.61 -11.40
CA PRO A 149 -21.34 9.72 -12.41
C PRO A 149 -22.74 9.24 -12.02
N GLU A 150 -23.56 10.12 -11.45
CA GLU A 150 -24.97 9.84 -11.23
C GLU A 150 -25.67 9.82 -12.59
N GLY A 151 -25.96 8.61 -13.10
CA GLY A 151 -26.94 8.45 -14.18
C GLY A 151 -26.52 7.74 -15.46
N ILE A 152 -25.42 6.98 -15.52
CA ILE A 152 -25.19 6.07 -16.67
C ILE A 152 -25.29 4.61 -16.19
N PRO A 153 -26.44 3.94 -16.37
CA PRO A 153 -26.56 2.50 -16.19
C PRO A 153 -25.53 1.80 -17.09
N GLY A 154 -24.73 0.92 -16.50
CA GLY A 154 -23.69 0.21 -17.21
C GLY A 154 -24.28 -0.66 -18.32
N VAL A 155 -23.93 -0.33 -19.56
CA VAL A 155 -23.93 -1.30 -20.66
C VAL A 155 -22.90 -2.37 -20.29
N SER A 156 -23.26 -3.65 -20.48
CA SER A 156 -22.35 -4.79 -20.24
C SER A 156 -20.96 -4.51 -20.85
N GLY A 157 -19.92 -4.48 -20.00
CA GLY A 157 -18.54 -4.17 -20.40
C GLY A 157 -18.03 -2.76 -20.06
N SER A 158 -18.87 -1.84 -19.54
CA SER A 158 -18.44 -0.52 -19.09
C SER A 158 -17.91 -0.52 -17.64
N LYS A 159 -16.81 0.21 -17.38
CA LYS A 159 -16.22 0.35 -16.02
C LYS A 159 -17.15 1.14 -15.11
N LEU A 160 -17.21 0.75 -13.84
CA LEU A 160 -17.98 1.46 -12.82
C LEU A 160 -17.43 2.87 -12.58
N PRO A 161 -18.27 3.83 -12.17
CA PRO A 161 -17.84 5.07 -11.54
C PRO A 161 -16.82 4.83 -10.42
N TRP A 162 -15.86 5.74 -10.21
CA TRP A 162 -15.04 5.72 -8.98
C TRP A 162 -15.93 5.93 -7.73
N LEU A 163 -15.49 5.45 -6.55
CA LEU A 163 -16.24 5.61 -5.30
C LEU A 163 -15.89 6.92 -4.58
N SER A 164 -16.91 7.61 -4.09
CA SER A 164 -16.75 8.82 -3.27
C SER A 164 -16.50 8.51 -1.81
N MET A 165 -15.95 9.48 -1.06
CA MET A 165 -15.84 9.37 0.40
C MET A 165 -17.22 9.19 1.05
N ALA A 166 -18.21 9.98 0.62
CA ALA A 166 -19.57 9.92 1.15
C ALA A 166 -20.18 8.54 0.95
N ALA A 167 -20.10 7.95 -0.25
CA ALA A 167 -20.67 6.64 -0.52
C ALA A 167 -20.02 5.53 0.33
N ALA A 168 -18.69 5.54 0.45
CA ALA A 168 -17.97 4.56 1.25
C ALA A 168 -18.29 4.67 2.75
N LEU A 169 -18.31 5.89 3.29
CA LEU A 169 -18.60 6.14 4.71
C LEU A 169 -20.07 5.87 5.06
N GLU A 170 -21.00 6.24 4.18
CA GLU A 170 -22.43 5.95 4.32
C GLU A 170 -22.67 4.43 4.38
N ALA A 171 -22.09 3.67 3.45
CA ALA A 171 -22.21 2.22 3.42
C ALA A 171 -21.65 1.58 4.70
N ALA A 172 -20.48 2.04 5.15
CA ALA A 172 -19.87 1.57 6.38
C ALA A 172 -20.71 1.91 7.62
N SER A 173 -21.31 3.10 7.71
CA SER A 173 -22.15 3.49 8.85
C SER A 173 -23.45 2.71 8.99
N LYS A 174 -23.92 2.11 7.89
CA LYS A 174 -25.14 1.28 7.85
C LYS A 174 -24.86 -0.19 8.14
N ALA A 175 -23.59 -0.60 8.17
CA ALA A 175 -23.24 -1.97 8.47
C ALA A 175 -23.56 -2.28 9.95
N LYS A 176 -24.02 -3.50 10.19
CA LYS A 176 -24.34 -3.97 11.54
C LYS A 176 -23.10 -3.88 12.43
N ASP A 177 -23.28 -3.37 13.65
CA ASP A 177 -22.24 -3.23 14.68
C ASP A 177 -21.03 -2.37 14.23
N SER A 178 -21.25 -1.49 13.24
CA SER A 178 -20.20 -0.61 12.73
C SER A 178 -19.84 0.48 13.74
N PRO A 179 -18.53 0.72 14.01
CA PRO A 179 -18.08 1.85 14.82
C PRO A 179 -18.04 3.17 14.03
N VAL A 180 -18.38 3.16 12.73
CA VAL A 180 -18.33 4.34 11.87
C VAL A 180 -19.61 5.16 12.04
N ASP A 181 -19.51 6.30 12.72
CA ASP A 181 -20.60 7.27 12.84
C ASP A 181 -20.36 8.52 11.97
N VAL A 182 -21.23 8.69 10.98
CA VAL A 182 -21.22 9.81 10.03
C VAL A 182 -22.23 10.91 10.38
N SER A 183 -22.95 10.80 11.49
CA SER A 183 -23.97 11.76 11.93
C SER A 183 -23.45 13.21 11.92
N ARG A 184 -22.24 13.41 12.47
CA ARG A 184 -21.55 14.72 12.52
C ARG A 184 -21.16 15.27 11.14
N LEU A 185 -21.11 14.44 10.11
CA LEU A 185 -20.74 14.82 8.73
C LEU A 185 -21.97 15.09 7.86
N ARG A 186 -23.18 15.03 8.42
CA ARG A 186 -24.42 15.30 7.68
C ARG A 186 -24.79 16.78 7.72
N THR A 187 -25.36 17.26 6.62
CA THR A 187 -26.05 18.55 6.50
C THR A 187 -27.26 18.32 5.60
N ASP A 188 -28.44 18.74 6.04
CA ASP A 188 -29.73 18.52 5.35
C ASP A 188 -29.99 17.03 5.01
N GLY A 189 -29.65 16.13 5.94
CA GLY A 189 -29.85 14.69 5.79
C GLY A 189 -28.81 13.95 4.92
N ALA A 190 -27.93 14.65 4.21
CA ALA A 190 -26.89 14.05 3.36
C ALA A 190 -25.47 14.25 3.93
N ILE A 191 -24.56 13.31 3.68
CA ILE A 191 -23.13 13.48 4.05
C ILE A 191 -22.51 14.59 3.20
N ARG A 192 -22.21 15.72 3.83
CA ARG A 192 -21.68 16.93 3.20
C ARG A 192 -20.52 17.47 4.01
N PHE A 193 -19.34 17.37 3.42
CA PHE A 193 -18.11 17.98 3.94
C PHE A 193 -17.14 18.22 2.79
N PHE A 194 -16.08 18.97 3.05
CA PHE A 194 -14.92 19.03 2.17
C PHE A 194 -13.63 18.86 2.96
N VAL A 195 -12.64 18.29 2.29
CA VAL A 195 -11.33 18.00 2.83
C VAL A 195 -10.32 18.95 2.22
N VAL A 196 -9.49 19.55 3.08
CA VAL A 196 -8.34 20.35 2.68
C VAL A 196 -7.08 19.59 3.06
N SER A 197 -6.32 19.16 2.04
CA SER A 197 -5.04 18.48 2.25
C SER A 197 -3.89 19.49 2.36
N ASN A 198 -2.95 19.21 3.25
CA ASN A 198 -1.69 19.96 3.36
C ASN A 198 -0.72 19.71 2.19
N TYR A 199 -0.99 18.75 1.31
CA TYR A 199 -0.23 18.58 0.07
C TYR A 199 -0.81 19.50 -1.02
N GLY A 200 0.04 20.39 -1.54
CA GLY A 200 -0.32 21.30 -2.64
C GLY A 200 -0.63 20.53 -3.93
N SER A 201 -1.58 21.04 -4.70
CA SER A 201 -1.83 20.57 -6.06
C SER A 201 -0.82 21.25 -6.99
N GLY A 202 -0.13 20.50 -7.85
CA GLY A 202 0.75 21.09 -8.87
C GLY A 202 2.00 21.80 -8.34
N GLY A 203 2.47 21.46 -7.13
CA GLY A 203 3.71 22.01 -6.57
C GLY A 203 3.60 23.39 -5.92
N ASP A 204 2.41 24.02 -5.94
CA ASP A 204 2.12 25.25 -5.20
C ASP A 204 1.46 24.94 -3.84
N PRO A 205 2.13 25.23 -2.70
CA PRO A 205 1.56 25.05 -1.36
C PRO A 205 0.29 25.89 -1.08
N LYS A 206 0.07 26.98 -1.82
CA LYS A 206 -1.13 27.84 -1.69
C LYS A 206 -2.36 27.22 -2.35
N ASN A 207 -2.17 26.39 -3.37
CA ASN A 207 -3.21 25.60 -4.01
C ASN A 207 -3.44 24.28 -3.24
N ARG A 208 -3.79 24.39 -1.96
CA ARG A 208 -4.12 23.23 -1.12
C ARG A 208 -5.18 22.41 -1.84
N GLY A 209 -4.95 21.11 -1.96
CA GLY A 209 -5.95 20.23 -2.56
C GLY A 209 -7.24 20.29 -1.75
N ARG A 210 -8.31 20.84 -2.33
CA ARG A 210 -9.68 20.71 -1.80
C ARG A 210 -10.39 19.58 -2.53
N ARG A 211 -11.13 18.75 -1.78
CA ARG A 211 -12.07 17.76 -2.33
C ARG A 211 -13.38 17.75 -1.56
N THR A 212 -14.50 17.62 -2.25
CA THR A 212 -15.80 17.44 -1.62
C THR A 212 -16.01 15.99 -1.17
N SER A 213 -16.97 15.74 -0.28
CA SER A 213 -17.38 14.40 0.14
C SER A 213 -17.83 13.52 -1.03
N SER A 214 -18.31 14.12 -2.12
CA SER A 214 -18.69 13.46 -3.36
C SER A 214 -17.50 13.03 -4.24
N GLN A 215 -16.26 13.33 -3.88
CA GLN A 215 -15.05 12.91 -4.59
C GLN A 215 -14.29 11.81 -3.81
N PRO A 216 -13.39 11.04 -4.44
CA PRO A 216 -12.52 10.11 -3.72
C PRO A 216 -11.58 10.86 -2.79
N ALA A 217 -11.21 10.26 -1.67
CA ALA A 217 -10.26 10.85 -0.71
C ALA A 217 -8.88 11.12 -1.35
N PHE A 218 -8.19 12.13 -0.82
CA PHE A 218 -6.73 12.21 -0.99
C PHE A 218 -6.08 10.95 -0.43
N THR A 219 -4.82 10.70 -0.83
CA THR A 219 -4.05 9.60 -0.23
C THR A 219 -4.01 9.73 1.30
N VAL A 220 -4.54 8.71 1.96
CA VAL A 220 -4.51 8.40 3.37
C VAL A 220 -3.09 7.94 3.67
N THR A 221 -2.46 8.68 4.57
CA THR A 221 -1.07 8.48 4.99
C THR A 221 -1.04 8.28 6.50
N GLY A 222 0.12 7.93 7.05
CA GLY A 222 0.31 7.84 8.50
C GLY A 222 0.01 9.13 9.25
N LYS A 223 -0.13 10.25 8.52
CA LYS A 223 -0.47 11.58 9.04
C LYS A 223 -1.82 12.04 8.50
N ILE A 224 -2.80 11.13 8.43
CA ILE A 224 -4.16 11.43 7.93
C ILE A 224 -4.82 12.60 8.67
N SER A 225 -4.46 12.85 9.93
CA SER A 225 -4.89 14.03 10.69
C SER A 225 -4.50 15.39 10.07
N ARG A 226 -3.60 15.41 9.07
CA ARG A 226 -3.26 16.58 8.26
C ARG A 226 -4.27 16.88 7.15
N ASN A 227 -5.14 15.93 6.81
CA ASN A 227 -6.31 16.18 5.98
C ASN A 227 -7.39 16.76 6.90
N LYS A 228 -7.60 18.08 6.81
CA LYS A 228 -8.58 18.80 7.61
C LYS A 228 -9.97 18.63 6.98
N VAL A 229 -10.96 18.25 7.78
CA VAL A 229 -12.35 18.07 7.33
C VAL A 229 -13.17 19.28 7.78
N TYR A 230 -13.92 19.89 6.86
CA TYR A 230 -14.77 21.04 7.16
C TYR A 230 -16.20 20.74 6.70
N LYS A 231 -17.19 21.03 7.55
CA LYS A 231 -18.61 20.76 7.27
C LYS A 231 -19.27 21.93 6.57
N SER A 232 -18.75 23.13 6.77
CA SER A 232 -19.24 24.38 6.17
C SER A 232 -18.08 25.31 5.79
N LEU A 233 -18.37 26.34 4.99
CA LEU A 233 -17.41 27.43 4.76
C LEU A 233 -17.15 28.24 6.04
N ALA A 234 -18.15 28.40 6.91
CA ALA A 234 -17.98 29.07 8.19
C ALA A 234 -16.97 28.35 9.11
N ASP A 235 -17.01 27.01 9.16
CA ASP A 235 -16.00 26.21 9.88
C ASP A 235 -14.60 26.41 9.30
N TYR A 236 -14.51 26.56 7.98
CA TYR A 236 -13.25 26.78 7.28
C TYR A 236 -12.66 28.15 7.54
N ASP A 237 -13.47 29.21 7.42
CA ASP A 237 -13.06 30.58 7.67
C ASP A 237 -12.65 30.79 9.14
N ALA A 238 -13.29 30.08 10.06
CA ALA A 238 -12.94 30.07 11.49
C ALA A 238 -11.77 29.14 11.86
N ASP A 239 -11.15 28.44 10.90
CA ASP A 239 -10.20 27.33 11.07
C ASP A 239 -10.58 26.35 12.20
N LYS A 240 -11.82 25.86 12.16
CA LYS A 240 -12.36 24.83 13.07
C LYS A 240 -12.54 23.49 12.35
N PRO A 241 -11.45 22.80 11.96
CA PRO A 241 -11.55 21.55 11.23
C PRO A 241 -11.88 20.36 12.13
N ASP A 242 -12.76 19.49 11.66
CA ASP A 242 -12.96 18.12 12.14
C ASP A 242 -11.85 17.18 11.58
N ARG A 243 -11.81 15.92 12.02
CA ARG A 243 -10.88 14.89 11.58
C ARG A 243 -11.61 13.59 11.25
N PHE A 244 -11.03 12.83 10.34
CA PHE A 244 -11.43 11.44 10.17
C PHE A 244 -11.01 10.64 11.41
N THR A 245 -11.91 9.80 11.89
CA THR A 245 -11.59 8.78 12.89
C THR A 245 -10.73 7.68 12.26
N ILE A 246 -10.17 6.80 13.09
CA ILE A 246 -9.40 5.65 12.60
C ILE A 246 -10.28 4.68 11.79
N PRO A 247 -11.48 4.27 12.25
CA PRO A 247 -12.39 3.47 11.43
C PRO A 247 -12.73 4.12 10.08
N GLU A 248 -13.04 5.42 10.05
CA GLU A 248 -13.32 6.14 8.80
C GLU A 248 -12.11 6.14 7.86
N SER A 249 -10.91 6.37 8.40
CA SER A 249 -9.67 6.33 7.63
C SER A 249 -9.39 4.91 7.08
N GLY A 250 -9.72 3.88 7.86
CA GLY A 250 -9.66 2.48 7.45
C GLY A 250 -10.61 2.18 6.29
N VAL A 251 -11.87 2.60 6.39
CA VAL A 251 -12.87 2.47 5.30
C VAL A 251 -12.41 3.16 4.02
N LEU A 252 -11.81 4.35 4.13
CA LEU A 252 -11.25 5.05 2.97
C LEU A 252 -10.06 4.30 2.32
N GLN A 253 -9.36 3.48 3.11
CA GLN A 253 -8.35 2.53 2.66
C GLN A 253 -8.94 1.17 2.28
N THR A 254 -10.26 0.97 2.29
CA THR A 254 -10.98 -0.32 2.07
C THR A 254 -10.69 -1.41 3.09
N PHE A 255 -10.31 -1.04 4.31
CA PHE A 255 -10.41 -1.98 5.44
C PHE A 255 -11.89 -2.24 5.76
N PRO A 256 -12.19 -3.40 6.36
CA PRO A 256 -13.51 -3.66 6.90
C PRO A 256 -13.94 -2.57 7.88
N HIS A 257 -15.24 -2.27 7.93
CA HIS A 257 -15.77 -1.17 8.77
C HIS A 257 -15.48 -1.36 10.26
N ASN A 258 -15.44 -2.61 10.72
CA ASN A 258 -15.17 -3.04 12.09
C ASN A 258 -13.76 -3.62 12.27
N PHE A 259 -12.78 -3.23 11.43
CA PHE A 259 -11.40 -3.72 11.57
C PHE A 259 -10.85 -3.41 12.98
N PRO A 260 -10.22 -4.38 13.68
CA PRO A 260 -9.87 -4.28 15.09
C PRO A 260 -8.55 -3.51 15.29
N TRP A 261 -8.55 -2.21 14.97
CA TRP A 261 -7.42 -1.33 15.19
C TRP A 261 -6.97 -1.35 16.66
N SER A 262 -5.67 -1.50 16.90
CA SER A 262 -5.10 -1.59 18.25
C SER A 262 -3.71 -0.94 18.32
N GLY A 263 -3.24 -0.68 19.54
CA GLY A 263 -1.99 0.03 19.78
C GLY A 263 -2.08 1.55 19.61
N LYS A 264 -0.93 2.24 19.74
CA LYS A 264 -0.87 3.72 19.73
C LYS A 264 -0.73 4.33 18.33
N ASP A 265 -0.16 3.60 17.38
CA ASP A 265 0.19 4.11 16.04
C ASP A 265 -0.82 3.70 14.95
N GLN A 266 -2.12 3.67 15.28
CA GLN A 266 -3.18 3.21 14.38
C GLN A 266 -3.21 3.99 13.05
N ALA A 267 -3.01 5.31 13.09
CA ALA A 267 -2.95 6.12 11.88
C ALA A 267 -1.82 5.66 10.93
N GLN A 268 -0.68 5.24 11.50
CA GLN A 268 0.45 4.75 10.74
C GLN A 268 0.18 3.38 10.12
N GLN A 269 -0.54 2.50 10.84
CA GLN A 269 -1.02 1.22 10.31
C GLN A 269 -1.94 1.45 9.10
N VAL A 270 -2.95 2.31 9.24
CA VAL A 270 -3.87 2.67 8.14
C VAL A 270 -3.10 3.24 6.95
N GLY A 271 -2.19 4.19 7.19
CA GLY A 271 -1.50 4.92 6.13
C GLY A 271 -0.46 4.13 5.34
N ASN A 272 0.24 3.20 5.99
CA ASN A 272 1.25 2.36 5.36
C ASN A 272 0.65 1.19 4.59
N ALA A 273 -0.55 0.75 4.95
CA ALA A 273 -1.19 -0.37 4.29
C ALA A 273 -1.38 -0.15 2.78
N VAL A 274 -1.26 -1.25 2.04
CA VAL A 274 -1.89 -1.40 0.73
C VAL A 274 -3.41 -1.49 0.97
N PRO A 275 -4.25 -0.74 0.23
CA PRO A 275 -5.69 -0.88 0.37
C PRO A 275 -6.12 -2.36 0.21
N PRO A 276 -6.84 -2.98 1.17
CA PRO A 276 -7.17 -4.40 1.08
C PRO A 276 -7.87 -4.78 -0.22
N ARG A 277 -8.78 -3.94 -0.73
CA ARG A 277 -9.43 -4.18 -2.03
C ARG A 277 -8.43 -4.24 -3.20
N LEU A 278 -7.44 -3.34 -3.24
CA LEU A 278 -6.36 -3.43 -4.23
C LEU A 278 -5.56 -4.73 -4.06
N GLY A 279 -5.22 -5.07 -2.81
CA GLY A 279 -4.53 -6.31 -2.47
C GLY A 279 -5.27 -7.54 -2.98
N MET A 280 -6.59 -7.60 -2.81
CA MET A 280 -7.43 -8.69 -3.32
C MET A 280 -7.39 -8.80 -4.84
N HIS A 281 -7.43 -7.67 -5.57
CA HIS A 281 -7.28 -7.67 -7.02
C HIS A 281 -5.92 -8.23 -7.47
N VAL A 282 -4.83 -7.75 -6.86
CA VAL A 282 -3.46 -8.23 -7.18
C VAL A 282 -3.32 -9.72 -6.85
N LEU A 283 -3.62 -10.11 -5.61
CA LEU A 283 -3.40 -11.47 -5.13
C LEU A 283 -4.30 -12.48 -5.84
N SER A 284 -5.58 -12.16 -6.09
CA SER A 284 -6.48 -13.09 -6.80
C SER A 284 -6.00 -13.34 -8.22
N THR A 285 -5.56 -12.30 -8.94
CA THR A 285 -5.07 -12.46 -10.31
C THR A 285 -3.76 -13.27 -10.33
N VAL A 286 -2.81 -12.97 -9.44
CA VAL A 286 -1.51 -13.66 -9.46
C VAL A 286 -1.60 -15.10 -8.95
N LEU A 287 -2.40 -15.36 -7.90
CA LEU A 287 -2.53 -16.69 -7.31
C LEU A 287 -3.53 -17.58 -8.05
N ARG A 288 -4.61 -17.01 -8.61
CA ARG A 288 -5.75 -17.77 -9.17
C ARG A 288 -6.04 -17.46 -10.65
N GLY A 289 -5.34 -16.51 -11.25
CA GLY A 289 -5.56 -16.11 -12.65
C GLY A 289 -6.84 -15.31 -12.90
N LYS A 290 -7.58 -14.91 -11.85
CA LYS A 290 -8.86 -14.19 -11.98
C LYS A 290 -8.99 -13.07 -10.96
N ALA A 291 -9.73 -12.02 -11.31
CA ALA A 291 -10.11 -10.97 -10.38
C ALA A 291 -11.00 -11.54 -9.25
N PRO A 292 -11.02 -10.92 -8.06
CA PRO A 292 -11.95 -11.31 -7.00
C PRO A 292 -13.40 -11.13 -7.47
N SER A 293 -14.30 -12.00 -7.01
CA SER A 293 -15.74 -11.83 -7.27
C SER A 293 -16.33 -10.70 -6.43
N GLU A 294 -17.50 -10.19 -6.82
CA GLU A 294 -18.22 -9.19 -6.00
C GLU A 294 -18.61 -9.75 -4.63
N GLU A 295 -18.89 -11.05 -4.54
CA GLU A 295 -19.17 -11.74 -3.27
C GLU A 295 -17.95 -11.74 -2.34
N GLU A 296 -16.75 -12.03 -2.88
CA GLU A 296 -15.51 -11.98 -2.11
C GLU A 296 -15.22 -10.55 -1.62
N LEU A 297 -15.43 -9.56 -2.49
CA LEU A 297 -15.26 -8.15 -2.16
C LEU A 297 -16.26 -7.66 -1.11
N ALA A 298 -17.51 -8.13 -1.18
CA ALA A 298 -18.54 -7.84 -0.19
C ALA A 298 -18.24 -8.52 1.15
N ALA A 299 -17.80 -9.79 1.15
CA ALA A 299 -17.41 -10.51 2.35
C ALA A 299 -16.24 -9.83 3.07
N ALA A 300 -15.28 -9.28 2.32
CA ALA A 300 -14.15 -8.54 2.87
C ALA A 300 -14.52 -7.16 3.47
N ALA A 301 -15.76 -6.70 3.34
CA ALA A 301 -16.20 -5.43 3.93
C ALA A 301 -16.42 -5.52 5.45
N THR A 302 -16.53 -6.73 6.02
CA THR A 302 -16.69 -6.96 7.46
C THR A 302 -15.58 -7.87 7.97
N TRP A 303 -14.89 -7.45 9.02
CA TRP A 303 -13.90 -8.26 9.70
C TRP A 303 -14.63 -9.36 10.48
N PRO A 304 -14.25 -10.63 10.31
CA PRO A 304 -14.93 -11.73 10.97
C PRO A 304 -14.77 -11.61 12.48
N ALA A 305 -15.80 -11.99 13.23
CA ALA A 305 -15.67 -12.23 14.65
C ALA A 305 -14.81 -13.47 14.86
N VAL A 306 -13.55 -13.27 15.26
CA VAL A 306 -12.64 -14.36 15.62
C VAL A 306 -12.71 -14.51 17.15
N PRO A 307 -13.09 -15.69 17.68
CA PRO A 307 -13.07 -15.92 19.13
C PRO A 307 -11.71 -15.58 19.74
N GLY A 308 -11.70 -15.02 20.95
CA GLY A 308 -10.46 -14.70 21.67
C GLY A 308 -9.55 -15.93 21.79
N THR A 309 -10.14 -17.08 22.07
CA THR A 309 -9.45 -18.39 22.13
C THR A 309 -8.79 -18.78 20.81
N THR A 310 -9.43 -18.52 19.67
CA THR A 310 -8.84 -18.76 18.34
C THR A 310 -7.67 -17.80 18.09
N THR A 311 -7.81 -16.54 18.48
CA THR A 311 -6.74 -15.55 18.35
C THR A 311 -5.53 -15.93 19.21
N GLU A 312 -5.76 -16.34 20.46
CA GLU A 312 -4.73 -16.82 21.37
C GLU A 312 -4.05 -18.08 20.84
N ALA A 313 -4.81 -19.07 20.38
CA ALA A 313 -4.27 -20.30 19.80
C ALA A 313 -3.38 -20.01 18.57
N LEU A 314 -3.83 -19.12 17.66
CA LEU A 314 -3.04 -18.72 16.49
C LEU A 314 -1.78 -17.94 16.87
N ARG A 315 -1.80 -17.16 17.96
CA ARG A 315 -0.60 -16.49 18.49
C ARG A 315 0.39 -17.49 19.09
N VAL A 316 -0.09 -18.52 19.77
CA VAL A 316 0.74 -19.61 20.31
C VAL A 316 1.43 -20.39 19.18
N ILE A 317 0.77 -20.58 18.04
CA ILE A 317 1.34 -21.23 16.84
C ILE A 317 2.33 -20.29 16.10
N GLY A 318 2.24 -18.98 16.31
CA GLY A 318 3.16 -17.97 15.77
C GLY A 318 4.51 -17.90 16.51
N CYS A 319 5.13 -16.71 16.56
CA CYS A 319 6.44 -16.48 17.21
C CYS A 319 6.42 -16.61 18.76
N GLY A 320 5.49 -17.37 19.33
CA GLY A 320 5.17 -17.30 20.75
C GLY A 320 4.55 -15.95 21.14
N ASP A 321 4.04 -15.87 22.36
CA ASP A 321 3.45 -14.65 22.91
C ASP A 321 4.52 -13.63 23.31
N GLU A 322 5.25 -13.12 22.33
CA GLU A 322 6.11 -11.98 22.53
C GLU A 322 5.90 -11.02 21.38
N SER A 323 4.88 -10.17 21.47
CA SER A 323 4.90 -8.85 20.82
C SER A 323 6.13 -7.98 21.21
N ARG A 324 7.14 -8.58 21.86
CA ARG A 324 8.45 -8.07 22.18
C ARG A 324 9.38 -8.64 21.11
N CYS A 325 10.01 -7.75 20.37
CA CYS A 325 11.30 -8.06 19.78
C CYS A 325 12.20 -8.72 20.85
N PRO A 326 12.98 -9.77 20.52
CA PRO A 326 13.85 -10.44 21.49
C PRO A 326 14.63 -9.41 22.31
N PRO A 327 14.70 -9.52 23.64
CA PRO A 327 15.44 -8.57 24.47
C PRO A 327 16.89 -8.44 23.96
N GLY A 328 17.22 -7.30 23.34
CA GLY A 328 18.53 -7.06 22.73
C GLY A 328 18.57 -6.91 21.21
N SER A 329 17.50 -7.19 20.47
CA SER A 329 17.48 -6.98 19.01
C SER A 329 17.63 -5.51 18.57
N HIS A 330 17.37 -4.56 19.48
CA HIS A 330 17.60 -3.13 19.28
C HIS A 330 18.92 -2.63 19.92
N LYS A 331 19.70 -3.51 20.55
CA LYS A 331 21.03 -3.20 21.08
C LYS A 331 22.10 -3.52 20.03
N VAL A 332 21.96 -3.00 18.82
CA VAL A 332 23.15 -2.72 18.02
C VAL A 332 23.72 -1.44 18.61
N SER A 333 24.61 -1.60 19.58
CA SER A 333 25.38 -0.48 20.12
C SER A 333 26.04 0.21 18.94
N ALA A 334 25.72 1.48 18.73
CA ALA A 334 26.50 2.32 17.85
C ALA A 334 27.96 2.22 18.32
N VAL A 335 28.80 1.57 17.52
CA VAL A 335 30.25 1.65 17.69
C VAL A 335 30.58 3.12 17.51
N ARG A 336 30.87 3.81 18.61
CA ARG A 336 31.43 5.16 18.55
C ARG A 336 32.77 5.03 17.80
N PRO A 337 33.06 5.91 16.83
CA PRO A 337 34.40 5.94 16.26
C PRO A 337 35.37 6.26 17.38
N GLU A 338 36.42 5.45 17.53
CA GLU A 338 37.55 5.77 18.39
C GLU A 338 38.11 7.12 17.95
N SER A 339 38.09 8.08 18.87
CA SER A 339 38.84 9.32 18.71
C SER A 339 40.32 8.98 18.63
N ALA A 340 40.92 9.24 17.47
CA ALA A 340 42.36 9.27 17.31
C ALA A 340 42.97 10.25 18.33
N LEU A 341 43.93 9.73 19.10
CA LEU A 341 45.00 10.49 19.76
C LEU A 341 46.33 9.90 19.29
#